data_AF-A0A529MDE4-F1
#
_entry.id   AF-A0A529MDE4-F1
#
_cell.length_a   1.000
_cell.length_b   1.000
_cell.length_c   1.000
_cell.angle_alpha   90.00
_cell.angle_beta   90.00
_cell.angle_gamma   90.00
#
_symmetry.space_group_name_H-M   'P 1'
#
loop_
_entity.id
_entity.type
_entity.pdbx_description
1 polymer ?
#
loop_
_entity_poly.entity_id
_entity_poly.type
_entity_poly.pdbx_seq_one_letter_code
_entity_poly.pdbx_strand_id
1 'polypeptide(L)'
;FEHHSRHPDFIRIVMIENIHHAEYMGQSELISLLNAGAIQKLEAICRRGREAALFRDDVTPLELHWHISAMSFFNVSNRATFSRIFGHDLFDARGQDALKRHMVEMVVGLALKRDWRRLR
;
A
#
# COMPACT_ATOMS: atom_id res chain seq x y z
N PHE A 1 5.52 -0.99 -1.59
CA PHE A 1 5.72 -1.26 -3.03
C PHE A 1 6.75 -2.37 -3.28
N GLU A 2 8.04 -2.14 -3.00
CA GLU A 2 9.14 -3.06 -3.35
C GLU A 2 9.06 -4.39 -2.61
N HIS A 3 8.70 -4.38 -1.33
CA HIS A 3 8.53 -5.61 -0.55
C HIS A 3 7.54 -6.56 -1.23
N HIS A 4 6.36 -6.08 -1.62
CA HIS A 4 5.37 -6.91 -2.32
C HIS A 4 5.88 -7.38 -3.68
N SER A 5 6.57 -6.51 -4.42
CA SER A 5 7.11 -6.85 -5.74
C SER A 5 8.25 -7.88 -5.69
N ARG A 6 9.04 -7.88 -4.60
CA ARG A 6 10.11 -8.85 -4.35
C ARG A 6 9.63 -10.17 -3.74
N HIS A 7 8.40 -10.19 -3.21
CA HIS A 7 7.79 -11.36 -2.59
C HIS A 7 6.44 -11.69 -3.25
N PRO A 8 6.41 -11.99 -4.56
CA PRO A 8 5.15 -12.24 -5.27
C PRO A 8 4.41 -13.50 -4.80
N ASP A 9 5.12 -14.47 -4.24
CA ASP A 9 4.50 -15.71 -3.73
C ASP A 9 3.68 -15.46 -2.47
N PHE A 10 4.12 -14.53 -1.63
CA PHE A 10 3.33 -14.04 -0.49
C PHE A 10 2.00 -13.43 -0.97
N ILE A 11 2.04 -12.63 -2.03
CA ILE A 11 0.83 -12.04 -2.62
C ILE A 11 -0.12 -13.11 -3.14
N ARG A 12 0.41 -14.14 -3.81
CA ARG A 12 -0.41 -15.25 -4.31
C ARG A 12 -1.07 -16.04 -3.18
N ILE A 13 -0.37 -16.29 -2.07
CA ILE A 13 -0.96 -16.92 -0.90
C ILE A 13 -2.13 -16.10 -0.39
N VAL A 14 -1.95 -14.78 -0.23
CA VAL A 14 -3.03 -13.89 0.22
C VAL A 14 -4.20 -13.87 -0.79
N MET A 15 -3.94 -13.91 -2.11
CA MET A 15 -5.00 -14.03 -3.12
C MET A 15 -5.81 -15.33 -2.96
N ILE A 16 -5.12 -16.46 -2.72
CA ILE A 16 -5.76 -17.76 -2.51
C ILE A 16 -6.60 -17.72 -1.23
N GLU A 17 -6.06 -17.21 -0.14
CA GLU A 17 -6.82 -17.03 1.11
C GLU A 17 -8.06 -16.16 0.89
N ASN A 18 -7.96 -15.05 0.14
CA ASN A 18 -9.11 -14.21 -0.16
C ASN A 18 -10.20 -14.96 -0.94
N ILE A 19 -9.83 -15.87 -1.86
CA ILE A 19 -10.79 -16.73 -2.57
C ILE A 19 -11.48 -17.69 -1.59
N HIS A 20 -10.75 -18.17 -0.58
CA HIS A 20 -11.27 -19.04 0.48
C HIS A 20 -11.76 -18.25 1.71
N HIS A 21 -12.09 -16.96 1.57
CA HIS A 21 -12.63 -16.14 2.66
C HIS A 21 -11.77 -16.12 3.95
N ALA A 22 -10.44 -16.19 3.79
CA ALA A 22 -9.44 -16.20 4.85
C ALA A 22 -9.57 -17.37 5.84
N GLU A 23 -10.15 -18.49 5.41
CA GLU A 23 -10.40 -19.69 6.23
C GLU A 23 -9.15 -20.22 6.93
N TYR A 24 -7.97 -20.15 6.29
CA TYR A 24 -6.71 -20.67 6.83
C TYR A 24 -5.75 -19.56 7.28
N MET A 25 -6.07 -18.30 6.98
CA MET A 25 -5.26 -17.13 7.32
C MET A 25 -5.04 -17.00 8.83
N GLY A 26 -6.02 -17.40 9.65
CA GLY A 26 -5.92 -17.42 11.11
C GLY A 26 -4.85 -18.37 11.67
N GLN A 27 -4.32 -19.28 10.85
CA GLN A 27 -3.24 -20.20 11.22
C GLN A 27 -1.84 -19.63 10.90
N SER A 28 -1.76 -18.48 10.23
CA SER A 28 -0.49 -17.86 9.79
C SER A 28 -0.07 -16.72 10.71
N GLU A 29 0.83 -17.01 11.66
CA GLU A 29 1.43 -16.00 12.54
C GLU A 29 2.20 -14.92 11.75
N LEU A 30 2.84 -15.32 10.64
CA LEU A 30 3.65 -14.43 9.81
C LEU A 30 2.84 -13.26 9.22
N ILE A 31 1.62 -13.54 8.73
CA ILE A 31 0.75 -12.53 8.13
C ILE A 31 0.32 -11.50 9.19
N SER A 32 -0.08 -11.97 10.37
CA SER A 32 -0.48 -11.12 11.49
C SER A 32 0.66 -10.21 11.96
N LEU A 33 1.88 -10.75 12.10
CA LEU A 33 3.08 -10.01 12.52
C LEU A 33 3.49 -8.91 11.52
N LEU A 34 3.50 -9.22 10.22
CA LEU A 34 3.88 -8.27 9.17
C LEU A 34 2.93 -7.07 9.12
N ASN A 35 1.61 -7.32 9.20
CA ASN A 35 0.61 -6.26 9.14
C ASN A 35 0.61 -5.39 10.41
N ALA A 36 0.74 -6.01 11.59
CA ALA A 36 0.82 -5.27 12.85
C ALA A 36 2.00 -4.29 12.89
N GLY A 37 3.19 -4.74 12.47
CA GLY A 37 4.38 -3.88 12.44
C GLY A 37 4.29 -2.72 11.43
N ALA A 38 3.55 -2.90 10.33
CA ALA A 38 3.33 -1.83 9.35
C ALA A 38 2.37 -0.75 9.88
N ILE A 39 1.29 -1.16 10.54
CA ILE A 39 0.29 -0.24 11.11
C ILE A 39 0.91 0.59 12.24
N GLN A 40 1.68 -0.03 13.16
CA GLN A 40 2.36 0.69 14.25
C GLN A 40 3.28 1.81 13.75
N LYS A 41 3.99 1.56 12.64
CA LYS A 41 4.84 2.59 12.01
C LYS A 41 4.00 3.75 11.46
N LEU A 42 2.88 3.45 10.82
CA LEU A 42 1.96 4.47 10.31
C LEU A 42 1.32 5.26 11.44
N GLU A 43 0.96 4.62 12.56
CA GLU A 43 0.45 5.31 13.75
C GLU A 43 1.45 6.35 14.27
N ALA A 44 2.72 5.98 14.39
CA ALA A 44 3.77 6.89 14.82
C ALA A 44 3.99 8.06 13.84
N ILE A 45 3.94 7.78 12.53
CA ILE A 45 4.06 8.80 11.49
C ILE A 45 2.87 9.77 11.54
N CYS A 46 1.64 9.25 11.60
CA CYS A 46 0.43 10.05 11.65
C CYS A 46 0.36 10.90 12.93
N ARG A 47 0.76 10.35 14.08
CA ARG A 47 0.86 11.11 15.33
C ARG A 47 1.78 12.32 15.17
N ARG A 48 3.01 12.11 14.68
CA ARG A 48 3.97 13.20 14.43
C ARG A 48 3.45 14.22 13.42
N GLY A 49 2.79 13.75 12.36
CA GLY A 49 2.18 14.63 11.35
C GLY A 49 1.06 15.51 11.91
N ARG A 50 0.25 14.97 12.83
CA ARG A 50 -0.81 15.73 13.53
C ARG A 50 -0.24 16.71 14.56
N GLU A 51 0.76 16.29 15.35
CA GLU A 51 1.50 17.16 16.28
C GLU A 51 2.13 18.36 15.56
N ALA A 52 2.63 18.15 14.33
CA ALA A 52 3.16 19.21 13.47
C ALA A 52 2.08 20.00 12.69
N ALA A 53 0.80 19.73 12.93
CA ALA A 53 -0.35 20.30 12.22
C ALA A 53 -0.34 20.10 10.69
N LEU A 54 0.41 19.13 10.17
CA LEU A 54 0.52 18.83 8.75
C LEU A 54 -0.56 17.86 8.27
N PHE A 55 -0.88 16.85 9.09
CA PHE A 55 -1.75 15.74 8.70
C PHE A 55 -3.19 15.98 9.15
N ARG A 56 -4.13 15.43 8.39
CA ARG A 56 -5.56 15.46 8.72
C ARG A 56 -5.88 14.54 9.90
N ASP A 57 -6.94 14.87 10.61
CA ASP A 57 -7.43 14.09 11.76
C ASP A 57 -8.47 13.03 11.36
N ASP A 58 -9.04 13.15 10.15
CA ASP A 58 -10.08 12.28 9.61
C ASP A 58 -9.55 11.15 8.71
N VAL A 59 -8.22 10.95 8.66
CA VAL A 59 -7.58 9.86 7.92
C VAL A 59 -6.82 8.97 8.90
N THR A 60 -7.24 7.72 9.02
CA THR A 60 -6.67 6.79 9.99
C THR A 60 -5.41 6.09 9.45
N PRO A 61 -4.49 5.67 10.33
CA PRO A 61 -3.33 4.84 9.93
C PRO A 61 -3.73 3.55 9.21
N LEU A 62 -4.87 2.95 9.58
CA LEU A 62 -5.39 1.74 8.94
C LEU A 62 -5.83 2.02 7.50
N GLU A 63 -6.52 3.12 7.23
CA GLU A 63 -6.90 3.51 5.86
C GLU A 63 -5.67 3.82 5.00
N LEU A 64 -4.65 4.50 5.55
CA LEU A 64 -3.40 4.71 4.83
C LEU A 64 -2.71 3.38 4.51
N HIS A 65 -2.68 2.46 5.47
CA HIS A 65 -2.15 1.11 5.24
C HIS A 65 -2.91 0.40 4.12
N TRP A 66 -4.25 0.46 4.17
CA TRP A 66 -5.12 -0.11 3.15
C TRP A 66 -4.80 0.42 1.75
N HIS A 67 -4.68 1.74 1.59
CA HIS A 67 -4.33 2.34 0.28
C HIS A 67 -2.95 1.89 -0.23
N ILE A 68 -1.93 1.88 0.64
CA ILE A 68 -0.57 1.42 0.28
C ILE A 68 -0.59 -0.05 -0.15
N SER A 69 -1.29 -0.89 0.62
CA SER A 69 -1.41 -2.32 0.37
C SER A 69 -2.19 -2.58 -0.91
N ALA A 70 -3.33 -1.93 -1.14
CA ALA A 70 -4.16 -2.11 -2.34
C ALA A 70 -3.37 -1.85 -3.63
N MET A 71 -2.67 -0.72 -3.73
CA MET A 71 -1.87 -0.39 -4.91
C MET A 71 -0.65 -1.32 -5.06
N SER A 72 0.00 -1.71 -3.95
CA SER A 72 1.16 -2.62 -3.99
C SER A 72 0.73 -4.04 -4.38
N PHE A 73 -0.41 -4.50 -3.88
CA PHE A 73 -0.99 -5.80 -4.15
C PHE A 73 -1.43 -5.90 -5.60
N PHE A 74 -2.21 -4.94 -6.09
CA PHE A 74 -2.67 -4.91 -7.49
C PHE A 74 -1.51 -4.96 -8.49
N ASN A 75 -0.43 -4.22 -8.21
CA ASN A 75 0.79 -4.21 -9.03
C ASN A 75 1.42 -5.61 -9.23
N VAL A 76 1.16 -6.53 -8.30
CA VAL A 76 1.67 -7.90 -8.33
C VAL A 76 0.59 -8.88 -8.80
N SER A 77 -0.58 -8.88 -8.14
CA SER A 77 -1.67 -9.82 -8.37
C SER A 77 -2.23 -9.76 -9.79
N ASN A 78 -2.25 -8.56 -10.39
CA ASN A 78 -2.87 -8.33 -11.69
C ASN A 78 -1.85 -8.17 -12.83
N ARG A 79 -0.54 -8.32 -12.56
CA ARG A 79 0.51 -8.11 -13.56
C ARG A 79 0.26 -8.89 -14.85
N ALA A 80 -0.07 -10.18 -14.74
CA ALA A 80 -0.21 -11.07 -15.90
C ALA A 80 -1.39 -10.64 -16.81
N THR A 81 -2.57 -10.43 -16.24
CA THR A 81 -3.77 -10.07 -17.00
C THR A 81 -3.70 -8.63 -17.51
N PHE A 82 -3.22 -7.70 -16.69
CA PHE A 82 -3.05 -6.31 -17.09
C PHE A 82 -2.04 -6.18 -18.24
N SER A 83 -0.90 -6.90 -18.15
CA SER A 83 0.08 -6.89 -19.24
C SER A 83 -0.45 -7.49 -20.54
N ARG A 84 -1.27 -8.54 -20.44
CA ARG A 84 -1.87 -9.17 -21.62
C ARG A 84 -2.83 -8.24 -22.37
N ILE A 85 -3.52 -7.36 -21.65
CA ILE A 85 -4.52 -6.44 -22.21
C ILE A 85 -3.86 -5.13 -22.69
N PHE A 86 -2.91 -4.59 -21.92
CA PHE A 86 -2.40 -3.22 -22.09
C PHE A 86 -0.90 -3.13 -22.42
N GLY A 87 -0.19 -4.25 -22.51
CA GLY A 87 1.26 -4.27 -22.73
C GLY A 87 2.07 -4.16 -21.43
N HIS A 88 3.40 -4.17 -21.59
CA HIS A 88 4.34 -4.35 -20.46
C HIS A 88 4.97 -3.06 -19.93
N ASP A 89 4.67 -1.90 -20.52
CA ASP A 89 5.34 -0.63 -20.23
C ASP A 89 5.26 -0.23 -18.74
N LEU A 90 4.15 -0.52 -18.07
CA LEU A 90 4.00 -0.24 -16.63
C LEU A 90 4.79 -1.20 -15.74
N PHE A 91 5.24 -2.34 -16.28
CA PHE A 91 5.87 -3.44 -15.56
C PHE A 91 7.37 -3.55 -15.82
N ASP A 92 7.92 -2.69 -16.68
CA ASP A 92 9.36 -2.45 -16.79
C ASP A 92 9.88 -1.59 -15.61
N ALA A 93 11.20 -1.40 -15.54
CA ALA A 93 11.83 -0.64 -14.45
C ALA A 93 11.35 0.82 -14.35
N ARG A 94 11.11 1.47 -15.50
CA ARG A 94 10.68 2.87 -15.55
C ARG A 94 9.21 3.01 -15.14
N GLY A 95 8.35 2.13 -15.64
CA GLY A 95 6.93 2.07 -15.29
C GLY A 95 6.71 1.79 -13.81
N GLN A 96 7.45 0.83 -13.24
CA GLN A 96 7.36 0.51 -11.82
C GLN A 96 7.81 1.67 -10.93
N ASP A 97 8.88 2.39 -11.31
CA ASP A 97 9.32 3.56 -10.57
C ASP A 97 8.30 4.71 -10.64
N ALA A 98 7.67 4.93 -11.81
CA ALA A 98 6.61 5.91 -11.97
C ALA A 98 5.37 5.56 -11.12
N LEU A 99 4.89 4.31 -11.16
CA LEU A 99 3.75 3.87 -10.34
C LEU A 99 4.03 4.01 -8.84
N LYS A 100 5.26 3.71 -8.40
CA LYS A 100 5.67 3.92 -7.02
C LYS A 100 5.61 5.40 -6.63
N ARG A 101 6.12 6.30 -7.48
CA ARG A 101 6.06 7.75 -7.23
C ARG A 101 4.62 8.24 -7.12
N HIS A 102 3.75 7.84 -8.05
CA HIS A 102 2.33 8.19 -8.00
C HIS A 102 1.64 7.65 -6.74
N MET A 103 1.93 6.41 -6.33
CA MET A 103 1.43 5.85 -5.07
C MET A 103 1.80 6.74 -3.88
N VAL A 104 3.08 7.14 -3.77
CA VAL A 104 3.54 8.01 -2.68
C VAL A 104 2.82 9.35 -2.72
N GLU A 105 2.72 9.98 -3.88
CA GLU A 105 2.03 11.27 -4.06
C GLU A 105 0.56 11.20 -3.65
N MET A 106 -0.15 10.13 -4.04
CA MET A 106 -1.57 9.94 -3.69
C MET A 106 -1.75 9.72 -2.18
N VAL A 107 -0.95 8.84 -1.56
CA VAL A 107 -1.07 8.53 -0.12
C VAL A 107 -0.69 9.73 0.74
N VAL A 108 0.42 10.41 0.40
CA VAL A 108 0.86 11.62 1.12
C VAL A 108 -0.14 12.75 0.89
N GLY A 109 -0.66 12.91 -0.33
CA GLY A 109 -1.69 13.89 -0.66
C GLY A 109 -2.98 13.68 0.13
N LEU A 110 -3.41 12.43 0.33
CA LEU A 110 -4.56 12.08 1.14
C LEU A 110 -4.34 12.45 2.62
N ALA A 111 -3.16 12.15 3.17
CA ALA A 111 -2.85 12.37 4.58
C ALA A 111 -2.73 13.86 4.97
N LEU A 112 -2.28 14.72 4.06
CA LEU A 112 -1.98 16.13 4.37
C LEU A 112 -3.24 17.03 4.38
N LYS A 113 -3.26 18.03 5.27
CA LYS A 113 -4.34 19.04 5.34
C LYS A 113 -4.36 19.92 4.09
N ARG A 114 -5.50 20.14 3.44
CA ARG A 114 -5.62 20.83 2.12
C ARG A 114 -4.86 22.16 2.02
N ASP A 115 -4.72 22.90 3.12
CA ASP A 115 -4.07 24.21 3.15
C ASP A 115 -2.54 24.15 3.21
N TRP A 116 -1.94 22.97 3.44
CA TRP A 116 -0.48 22.80 3.49
C TRP A 116 0.20 23.24 2.19
N ARG A 117 -0.47 23.05 1.03
CA ARG A 117 0.05 23.43 -0.30
C ARG A 117 0.03 24.94 -0.54
N ARG A 118 -0.70 25.73 0.24
CA ARG A 118 -0.78 27.20 0.10
C ARG A 118 0.29 27.95 0.90
N LEU A 119 1.02 27.26 1.77
CA LEU A 119 2.04 27.83 2.67
C LEU A 119 3.49 27.67 2.13
N ARG A 120 3.64 27.23 0.88
CA ARG A 120 4.91 27.18 0.12
C ARG A 120 4.79 28.06 -1.10
#